data_AF-A0A8S3QZ11-F1
#
_entry.id   AF-A0A8S3QZ11-F1
#
_cell.length_a   1.000
_cell.length_b   1.000
_cell.length_c   1.000
_cell.angle_alpha   90.00
_cell.angle_beta   90.00
_cell.angle_gamma   90.00
#
_symmetry.space_group_name_H-M   'P 1'
#
loop_
_entity.id
_entity.type
_entity.pdbx_description
1 polymer ?
#
loop_
_entity_poly.entity_id
_entity_poly.type
_entity_poly.pdbx_seq_one_letter_code
_entity_poly.pdbx_strand_id
1 'polypeptide(L)'
;MTDFLANLETVVDDCLSLNVTPYISWINQAAELDATEEYRQDNSLRKNASSYNDWTRSVIEIIRETGGNNEKRILILASPEKSAEGLQKIDPTIYQNDTYLMIEAHTYAAGPQNVFENGSCTSSPPSCWTGDGDTMGKSLVDQSIELATNFTRDNGIEIVWGSWMPFDSTSGTLNQTEVIDFSTYFVQSLKDASIPWSLNDLDKFYDIMESQWKTELSTIKGQEFNTTLVLDAIVENM
;
A
#
# COMPACT_ATOMS: atom_id res chain seq x y z
N MET A 1 22.29 12.81 12.51
CA MET A 1 22.06 11.48 11.88
C MET A 1 21.95 10.39 12.95
N THR A 2 22.82 10.39 13.97
CA THR A 2 22.72 9.53 15.16
C THR A 2 21.37 9.63 15.87
N ASP A 3 20.84 10.84 16.08
CA ASP A 3 19.58 11.02 16.83
C ASP A 3 18.37 10.43 16.08
N PHE A 4 18.38 10.47 14.75
CA PHE A 4 17.31 9.88 13.94
C PHE A 4 17.26 8.36 14.09
N LEU A 5 18.42 7.69 13.94
CA LEU A 5 18.49 6.24 14.03
C LEU A 5 18.19 5.74 15.45
N ALA A 6 18.66 6.44 16.48
CA ALA A 6 18.33 6.12 17.86
C ALA A 6 16.82 6.26 18.16
N ASN A 7 16.19 7.29 17.62
CA ASN A 7 14.74 7.47 17.78
C ASN A 7 13.96 6.40 17.00
N LEU A 8 14.41 6.02 15.79
CA LEU A 8 13.79 4.93 15.03
C LEU A 8 13.91 3.61 15.78
N GLU A 9 15.07 3.30 16.36
CA GLU A 9 15.29 2.10 17.18
C GLU A 9 14.33 2.08 18.38
N THR A 10 14.16 3.21 19.06
CA THR A 10 13.20 3.34 20.18
C THR A 10 11.78 2.99 19.74
N VAL A 11 11.32 3.52 18.60
CA VAL A 11 9.97 3.23 18.08
C VAL A 11 9.82 1.75 17.70
N VAL A 12 10.86 1.15 17.10
CA VAL A 12 10.87 -0.27 16.74
C VAL A 12 10.76 -1.14 17.99
N ASP A 13 11.55 -0.83 19.03
CA ASP A 13 11.51 -1.56 20.30
C ASP A 13 10.15 -1.43 20.99
N ASP A 14 9.55 -0.24 20.97
CA ASP A 14 8.21 -0.01 21.50
C ASP A 14 7.17 -0.87 20.76
N CYS A 15 7.19 -0.90 19.43
CA CYS A 15 6.31 -1.79 18.64
C CYS A 15 6.48 -3.25 19.05
N LEU A 16 7.72 -3.74 19.13
CA LEU A 16 8.01 -5.13 19.49
C LEU A 16 7.56 -5.45 20.91
N SER A 17 7.71 -4.52 21.86
CA SER A 17 7.26 -4.68 23.25
C SER A 17 5.73 -4.83 23.37
N LEU A 18 4.99 -4.27 22.40
CA LEU A 18 3.54 -4.33 22.28
C LEU A 18 3.05 -5.47 21.37
N ASN A 19 3.95 -6.36 20.93
CA ASN A 19 3.65 -7.43 19.98
C ASN A 19 3.09 -6.93 18.64
N VAL A 20 3.50 -5.73 18.22
CA VAL A 20 3.25 -5.15 16.90
C VAL A 20 4.46 -5.41 16.03
N THR A 21 4.27 -5.95 14.82
CA THR A 21 5.37 -6.18 13.87
C THR A 21 5.61 -4.92 13.05
N PRO A 22 6.73 -4.21 13.22
CA PRO A 22 6.99 -2.99 12.45
C PRO A 22 7.48 -3.32 11.04
N TYR A 23 6.92 -2.63 10.04
CA TYR A 23 7.46 -2.60 8.68
C TYR A 23 8.30 -1.33 8.52
N ILE A 24 9.61 -1.51 8.35
CA ILE A 24 10.54 -0.41 8.13
C ILE A 24 10.85 -0.38 6.64
N SER A 25 10.39 0.67 5.96
CA SER A 25 10.62 0.85 4.53
C SER A 25 11.42 2.12 4.27
N TRP A 26 12.11 2.12 3.13
CA TRP A 26 12.78 3.32 2.67
C TRP A 26 11.80 4.16 1.86
N ILE A 27 11.18 5.14 2.51
CA ILE A 27 10.19 6.01 1.86
C ILE A 27 10.90 7.29 1.39
N ASN A 28 10.55 7.78 0.20
CA ASN A 28 10.89 9.15 -0.23
C ASN A 28 12.39 9.46 -0.44
N GLN A 29 13.22 8.47 -0.78
CA GLN A 29 14.65 8.66 -1.09
C GLN A 29 14.86 9.20 -2.51
N ALA A 30 15.94 9.91 -2.79
CA ALA A 30 16.28 10.46 -4.09
C ALA A 30 16.13 9.51 -5.32
N ALA A 31 16.42 8.21 -5.18
CA ALA A 31 16.20 7.19 -6.21
C ALA A 31 14.70 6.80 -6.37
N GLU A 32 13.87 7.07 -5.37
CA GLU A 32 12.41 7.07 -5.44
C GLU A 32 11.81 8.47 -5.79
N LEU A 33 12.48 9.57 -5.44
CA LEU A 33 11.89 10.92 -5.25
C LEU A 33 12.69 12.14 -5.74
N ASP A 34 13.98 12.09 -6.10
CA ASP A 34 14.71 13.27 -6.66
C ASP A 34 14.37 13.49 -8.12
N ALA A 35 13.08 13.41 -8.33
CA ALA A 35 12.42 14.04 -9.40
C ALA A 35 11.81 15.34 -8.92
N THR A 36 12.42 16.46 -9.32
CA THR A 36 11.62 17.61 -9.72
C THR A 36 10.42 17.12 -10.55
N GLU A 37 9.31 17.86 -10.60
CA GLU A 37 8.12 17.50 -11.43
C GLU A 37 8.50 16.99 -12.84
N GLU A 38 9.63 17.46 -13.36
CA GLU A 38 10.32 17.09 -14.62
C GLU A 38 10.99 15.70 -14.65
N TYR A 39 11.56 15.19 -13.56
CA TYR A 39 12.27 13.89 -13.50
C TYR A 39 11.35 12.70 -13.16
N ARG A 40 10.08 12.96 -12.77
CA ARG A 40 9.10 11.90 -12.39
C ARG A 40 8.69 11.06 -13.59
N GLN A 41 9.04 11.51 -14.79
CA GLN A 41 8.47 10.97 -16.01
C GLN A 41 9.30 9.82 -16.62
N ASP A 42 10.65 9.82 -16.51
CA ASP A 42 11.47 8.82 -17.22
C ASP A 42 12.51 8.00 -16.41
N ASN A 43 12.99 8.46 -15.24
CA ASN A 43 14.09 7.79 -14.50
C ASN A 43 13.70 7.14 -13.16
N SER A 44 12.42 7.16 -12.78
CA SER A 44 11.98 6.55 -11.52
C SER A 44 12.15 5.03 -11.57
N LEU A 45 12.74 4.45 -10.51
CA LEU A 45 12.75 2.98 -10.32
C LEU A 45 11.33 2.39 -10.44
N ARG A 46 10.28 3.15 -10.11
CA ARG A 46 8.90 2.69 -10.20
C ARG A 46 8.45 2.39 -11.64
N LYS A 47 9.00 3.08 -12.64
CA LYS A 47 8.58 2.98 -14.05
C LYS A 47 9.52 2.13 -14.91
N ASN A 48 10.71 1.81 -14.40
CA ASN A 48 11.68 0.97 -15.09
C ASN A 48 11.90 -0.34 -14.32
N ALA A 49 11.18 -1.39 -14.73
CA ALA A 49 11.25 -2.70 -14.09
C ALA A 49 12.66 -3.30 -14.09
N SER A 50 13.49 -3.04 -15.12
CA SER A 50 14.87 -3.54 -15.15
C SER A 50 15.69 -2.90 -14.04
N SER A 51 15.69 -1.56 -13.96
CA SER A 51 16.41 -0.84 -12.91
C SER A 51 15.87 -1.18 -11.52
N TYR A 52 14.55 -1.37 -11.39
CA TYR A 52 13.91 -1.82 -10.15
C TYR A 52 14.45 -3.18 -9.70
N ASN A 53 14.49 -4.16 -10.60
CA ASN A 53 14.97 -5.52 -10.32
C ASN A 53 16.45 -5.53 -9.94
N ASP A 54 17.29 -4.75 -10.65
CA ASP A 54 18.72 -4.65 -10.34
C ASP A 54 18.99 -4.01 -8.98
N TRP A 55 18.26 -2.93 -8.66
CA TRP A 55 18.35 -2.29 -7.35
C TRP A 55 17.88 -3.24 -6.24
N THR A 56 16.73 -3.89 -6.42
CA THR A 56 16.15 -4.82 -5.44
C THR A 56 17.09 -5.98 -5.14
N ARG A 57 17.67 -6.60 -6.18
CA ARG A 57 18.66 -7.67 -6.03
C ARG A 57 19.87 -7.22 -5.21
N SER A 58 20.41 -6.04 -5.51
CA SER A 58 21.56 -5.47 -4.82
C SER A 58 21.28 -5.21 -3.33
N VAL A 59 20.09 -4.69 -3.02
CA VAL A 59 19.69 -4.43 -1.62
C VAL A 59 19.50 -5.72 -0.83
N ILE A 60 18.86 -6.73 -1.42
CA ILE A 60 18.69 -8.03 -0.77
C ILE A 60 20.06 -8.65 -0.48
N GLU A 61 20.96 -8.67 -1.46
CA GLU A 61 22.33 -9.20 -1.29
C GLU A 61 23.04 -8.51 -0.11
N ILE A 62 23.08 -7.17 -0.10
CA ILE A 62 23.71 -6.39 0.98
C ILE A 62 23.10 -6.73 2.35
N ILE A 63 21.77 -6.82 2.46
CA ILE A 63 21.11 -7.15 3.73
C ILE A 63 21.48 -8.57 4.17
N ARG A 64 21.43 -9.54 3.26
CA ARG A 64 21.76 -10.94 3.57
C ARG A 64 23.23 -11.11 3.96
N GLU A 65 24.15 -10.40 3.32
CA GLU A 65 25.60 -10.41 3.62
C GLU A 65 25.92 -9.95 5.05
N THR A 66 25.07 -9.15 5.69
CA THR A 66 25.27 -8.75 7.09
C THR A 66 25.14 -9.91 8.09
N GLY A 67 24.55 -11.04 7.68
CA GLY A 67 24.48 -12.26 8.48
C GLY A 67 23.51 -12.19 9.68
N GLY A 68 23.59 -13.19 10.55
CA GLY A 68 22.79 -13.26 11.79
C GLY A 68 21.29 -13.33 11.50
N ASN A 69 20.48 -12.53 12.21
CA ASN A 69 19.04 -12.50 11.97
C ASN A 69 18.67 -11.99 10.56
N ASN A 70 19.57 -11.29 9.87
CA ASN A 70 19.29 -10.77 8.53
C ASN A 70 19.37 -11.84 7.45
N GLU A 71 19.96 -13.02 7.71
CA GLU A 71 19.91 -14.18 6.79
C GLU A 71 18.48 -14.67 6.56
N LYS A 72 17.60 -14.45 7.54
CA LYS A 72 16.22 -14.96 7.57
C LYS A 72 15.18 -13.89 7.92
N ARG A 73 15.59 -12.62 7.95
CA ARG A 73 14.66 -11.51 8.13
C ARG A 73 13.73 -11.48 6.94
N ILE A 74 12.42 -11.43 7.18
CA ILE A 74 11.45 -11.23 6.10
C ILE A 74 11.74 -9.87 5.45
N LEU A 75 12.01 -9.87 4.15
CA LEU A 75 12.13 -8.65 3.35
C LEU A 75 10.88 -8.51 2.49
N ILE A 76 10.30 -7.32 2.48
CA ILE A 76 9.13 -6.99 1.68
C ILE A 76 9.59 -6.15 0.49
N LEU A 77 9.44 -6.67 -0.73
CA LEU A 77 9.75 -5.97 -1.96
C LEU A 77 8.47 -5.31 -2.49
N ALA A 78 8.57 -4.09 -2.99
CA ALA A 78 7.45 -3.53 -3.74
C ALA A 78 7.30 -4.21 -5.10
N SER A 79 6.09 -4.31 -5.63
CA SER A 79 5.95 -4.52 -7.06
C SER A 79 6.40 -3.27 -7.83
N PRO A 80 6.96 -3.41 -9.04
CA PRO A 80 7.07 -2.28 -9.98
C PRO A 80 5.74 -1.52 -10.06
N GLU A 81 5.78 -0.19 -10.12
CA GLU A 81 4.60 0.69 -10.04
C GLU A 81 3.77 0.60 -8.73
N LYS A 82 4.16 -0.28 -7.79
CA LYS A 82 3.43 -0.62 -6.54
C LYS A 82 2.01 -1.11 -6.77
N SER A 83 1.77 -1.82 -7.87
CA SER A 83 0.44 -2.35 -8.22
C SER A 83 0.44 -3.88 -8.33
N ALA A 84 -0.74 -4.50 -8.32
CA ALA A 84 -0.86 -5.94 -8.53
C ALA A 84 -0.43 -6.37 -9.94
N GLU A 85 -0.68 -5.52 -10.96
CA GLU A 85 -0.17 -5.71 -12.32
C GLU A 85 1.36 -5.58 -12.39
N GLY A 86 1.98 -4.90 -11.43
CA GLY A 86 3.42 -4.83 -11.31
C GLY A 86 4.07 -6.18 -11.02
N LEU A 87 3.35 -7.11 -10.39
CA LEU A 87 3.89 -8.37 -9.88
C LEU A 87 4.59 -9.19 -10.97
N GLN A 88 3.99 -9.32 -12.16
CA GLN A 88 4.60 -10.08 -13.27
C GLN A 88 5.86 -9.44 -13.85
N LYS A 89 6.20 -8.21 -13.46
CA LYS A 89 7.40 -7.49 -13.92
C LYS A 89 8.62 -7.75 -13.02
N ILE A 90 8.43 -8.44 -11.89
CA ILE A 90 9.52 -8.82 -10.99
C ILE A 90 10.32 -9.96 -11.61
N ASP A 91 11.64 -9.81 -11.65
CA ASP A 91 12.53 -10.88 -12.11
C ASP A 91 12.46 -12.08 -11.15
N PRO A 92 12.03 -13.27 -11.61
CA PRO A 92 11.89 -14.44 -10.75
C PRO A 92 13.17 -14.88 -10.04
N THR A 93 14.34 -14.55 -10.58
CA THR A 93 15.62 -14.86 -9.94
C THR A 93 15.80 -14.17 -8.59
N ILE A 94 15.04 -13.10 -8.32
CA ILE A 94 15.06 -12.38 -7.03
C ILE A 94 14.49 -13.25 -5.91
N TYR A 95 13.42 -14.02 -6.18
CA TYR A 95 12.68 -14.71 -5.13
C TYR A 95 12.73 -16.24 -5.16
N GLN A 96 13.11 -16.85 -6.28
CA GLN A 96 13.10 -18.32 -6.41
C GLN A 96 13.99 -19.07 -5.41
N ASN A 97 15.01 -18.40 -4.85
CA ASN A 97 15.98 -19.02 -3.94
C ASN A 97 15.97 -18.42 -2.52
N ASP A 98 15.02 -17.54 -2.19
CA ASP A 98 14.91 -16.93 -0.86
C ASP A 98 13.48 -17.06 -0.34
N THR A 99 13.30 -17.96 0.63
CA THR A 99 11.99 -18.23 1.25
C THR A 99 11.59 -17.21 2.32
N TYR A 100 12.42 -16.18 2.58
CA TYR A 100 12.15 -15.11 3.53
C TYR A 100 11.88 -13.78 2.81
N LEU A 101 11.18 -13.86 1.68
CA LEU A 101 10.70 -12.71 0.93
C LEU A 101 9.17 -12.70 0.89
N MET A 102 8.61 -11.49 0.93
CA MET A 102 7.22 -11.20 0.61
C MET A 102 7.18 -10.05 -0.39
N ILE A 103 6.08 -9.90 -1.11
CA ILE A 103 5.90 -8.77 -2.05
C ILE A 103 4.74 -7.89 -1.60
N GLU A 104 4.86 -6.58 -1.79
CA GLU A 104 3.76 -5.63 -1.57
C GLU A 104 3.17 -5.05 -2.87
N ALA A 105 1.86 -4.79 -2.82
CA ALA A 105 1.13 -3.98 -3.78
C ALA A 105 0.22 -3.00 -3.04
N HIS A 106 -0.14 -1.90 -3.70
CA HIS A 106 -0.96 -0.82 -3.15
C HIS A 106 -2.28 -0.68 -3.92
N THR A 107 -3.34 -0.22 -3.24
CA THR A 107 -4.63 0.10 -3.88
C THR A 107 -5.32 1.25 -3.18
N TYR A 108 -5.73 2.28 -3.93
CA TYR A 108 -6.49 3.40 -3.37
C TYR A 108 -7.85 3.49 -4.04
N ALA A 109 -8.89 3.77 -3.25
CA ALA A 109 -10.23 4.03 -3.79
C ALA A 109 -10.18 5.14 -4.84
N ALA A 110 -9.47 6.23 -4.53
CA ALA A 110 -9.10 7.24 -5.51
C ALA A 110 -7.67 7.76 -5.30
N GLY A 111 -6.75 7.32 -6.15
CA GLY A 111 -5.32 7.60 -6.07
C GLY A 111 -4.85 8.82 -6.88
N PRO A 112 -3.57 9.24 -6.70
CA PRO A 112 -2.95 10.36 -7.43
C PRO A 112 -2.94 10.20 -8.96
N GLN A 113 -3.04 8.96 -9.44
CA GLN A 113 -3.06 8.66 -10.88
C GLN A 113 -4.48 8.69 -11.48
N ASN A 114 -5.51 8.86 -10.63
CA ASN A 114 -6.90 8.84 -11.09
C ASN A 114 -7.27 10.22 -11.65
N VAL A 115 -7.73 10.22 -12.90
CA VAL A 115 -8.22 11.42 -13.58
C VAL A 115 -9.72 11.50 -13.34
N PHE A 116 -10.19 12.62 -12.81
CA PHE A 116 -11.61 12.92 -12.63
C PHE A 116 -12.01 14.10 -13.50
N GLU A 117 -13.06 13.95 -14.30
CA GLU A 117 -13.72 15.03 -15.03
C GLU A 117 -15.19 15.09 -14.62
N ASN A 118 -15.66 16.27 -14.21
CA ASN A 118 -17.04 16.50 -13.76
C ASN A 118 -17.53 15.51 -12.68
N GLY A 119 -16.63 15.11 -11.76
CA GLY A 119 -16.95 14.16 -10.68
C GLY A 119 -17.01 12.70 -11.12
N SER A 120 -16.70 12.39 -12.37
CA SER A 120 -16.59 11.02 -12.88
C SER A 120 -15.13 10.69 -13.18
N CYS A 121 -14.73 9.47 -12.87
CA CYS A 121 -13.40 9.01 -13.21
C CYS A 121 -13.29 8.72 -14.70
N THR A 122 -12.26 9.26 -15.34
CA THR A 122 -12.04 9.21 -16.80
C THR A 122 -10.73 8.53 -17.18
N SER A 123 -10.03 7.91 -16.23
CA SER A 123 -8.87 7.10 -16.55
C SER A 123 -9.24 5.95 -17.49
N SER A 124 -8.33 5.60 -18.40
CA SER A 124 -8.50 4.48 -19.32
C SER A 124 -7.31 3.53 -19.19
N PRO A 125 -7.51 2.33 -18.61
CA PRO A 125 -8.75 1.84 -18.00
C PRO A 125 -9.14 2.59 -16.70
N PRO A 126 -10.42 2.51 -16.26
CA PRO A 126 -10.83 3.03 -14.94
C PRO A 126 -9.97 2.43 -13.83
N SER A 127 -9.45 3.25 -12.92
CA SER A 127 -8.54 2.84 -11.82
C SER A 127 -9.02 3.33 -10.46
N CYS A 128 -10.31 3.60 -10.36
CA CYS A 128 -10.96 4.36 -9.31
C CYS A 128 -12.22 3.64 -8.89
N TRP A 129 -12.51 3.70 -7.60
CA TRP A 129 -13.82 3.39 -7.08
C TRP A 129 -14.79 4.49 -7.51
N THR A 130 -15.95 4.13 -8.02
CA THR A 130 -17.04 5.07 -8.33
C THR A 130 -18.38 4.39 -8.06
N GLY A 131 -19.32 5.14 -7.51
CA GLY A 131 -20.67 4.67 -7.18
C GLY A 131 -20.72 3.85 -5.88
N ASP A 132 -21.93 3.40 -5.54
CA ASP A 132 -22.24 2.61 -4.33
C ASP A 132 -21.72 1.15 -4.42
N GLY A 133 -20.53 0.94 -4.99
CA GLY A 133 -19.98 -0.38 -5.31
C GLY A 133 -20.65 -1.06 -6.50
N ASP A 134 -21.04 -0.27 -7.51
CA ASP A 134 -21.49 -0.77 -8.81
C ASP A 134 -20.45 -1.73 -9.41
N THR A 135 -20.90 -2.65 -10.28
CA THR A 135 -20.13 -3.80 -10.81
C THR A 135 -18.66 -3.48 -11.19
N MET A 136 -18.39 -2.27 -11.69
CA MET A 136 -17.06 -1.84 -12.09
C MET A 136 -16.08 -1.68 -10.91
N GLY A 137 -16.47 -1.01 -9.82
CA GLY A 137 -15.58 -0.76 -8.68
C GLY A 137 -15.15 -2.07 -8.00
N LYS A 138 -16.11 -2.99 -7.81
CA LYS A 138 -15.85 -4.33 -7.30
C LYS A 138 -14.96 -5.14 -8.25
N SER A 139 -15.21 -5.07 -9.55
CA SER A 139 -14.38 -5.77 -10.55
C SER A 139 -12.91 -5.32 -10.53
N LEU A 140 -12.59 -4.07 -10.21
CA LEU A 140 -11.21 -3.59 -10.09
C LEU A 140 -10.52 -4.16 -8.84
N VAL A 141 -11.25 -4.22 -7.73
CA VAL A 141 -10.78 -4.91 -6.51
C VAL A 141 -10.56 -6.39 -6.80
N ASP A 142 -11.55 -7.06 -7.39
CA ASP A 142 -11.49 -8.49 -7.73
C ASP A 142 -10.29 -8.80 -8.63
N GLN A 143 -10.07 -7.98 -9.67
CA GLN A 143 -8.92 -8.13 -10.57
C GLN A 143 -7.59 -7.99 -9.82
N SER A 144 -7.47 -7.01 -8.92
CA SER A 144 -6.23 -6.80 -8.15
C SER A 144 -5.95 -7.99 -7.23
N ILE A 145 -6.97 -8.47 -6.52
CA ILE A 145 -6.87 -9.63 -5.62
C ILE A 145 -6.62 -10.92 -6.41
N GLU A 146 -7.23 -11.09 -7.58
CA GLU A 146 -6.99 -12.23 -8.46
C GLU A 146 -5.53 -12.24 -8.97
N LEU A 147 -5.01 -11.10 -9.41
CA LEU A 147 -3.60 -10.99 -9.83
C LEU A 147 -2.65 -11.39 -8.70
N ALA A 148 -2.89 -10.92 -7.48
CA ALA A 148 -2.07 -11.24 -6.32
C ALA A 148 -2.17 -12.73 -5.94
N THR A 149 -3.38 -13.26 -5.79
CA THR A 149 -3.59 -14.67 -5.41
C THR A 149 -3.06 -15.64 -6.48
N ASN A 150 -3.25 -15.33 -7.76
CA ASN A 150 -2.63 -16.08 -8.86
C ASN A 150 -1.11 -16.02 -8.78
N PHE A 151 -0.53 -14.85 -8.54
CA PHE A 151 0.92 -14.70 -8.44
C PHE A 151 1.49 -15.52 -7.28
N THR A 152 0.87 -15.49 -6.09
CA THR A 152 1.27 -16.30 -4.94
C THR A 152 1.14 -17.80 -5.24
N ARG A 153 0.03 -18.25 -5.82
CA ARG A 153 -0.17 -19.65 -6.21
C ARG A 153 0.88 -20.13 -7.21
N ASP A 154 1.18 -19.32 -8.21
CA ASP A 154 2.01 -19.72 -9.35
C ASP A 154 3.51 -19.65 -9.03
N ASN A 155 3.91 -18.80 -8.08
CA ASN A 155 5.33 -18.54 -7.76
C ASN A 155 5.74 -18.95 -6.34
N GLY A 156 4.78 -19.24 -5.44
CA GLY A 156 5.05 -19.67 -4.06
C GLY A 156 5.59 -18.55 -3.15
N ILE A 157 5.35 -17.28 -3.48
CA ILE A 157 5.73 -16.11 -2.68
C ILE A 157 4.50 -15.39 -2.15
N GLU A 158 4.51 -15.10 -0.85
CA GLU A 158 3.41 -14.45 -0.15
C GLU A 158 3.36 -12.95 -0.47
N ILE A 159 2.14 -12.41 -0.44
CA ILE A 159 1.88 -10.99 -0.68
C ILE A 159 1.35 -10.34 0.60
N VAL A 160 1.74 -9.09 0.81
CA VAL A 160 1.15 -8.18 1.79
C VAL A 160 0.58 -6.96 1.08
N TRP A 161 -0.64 -6.56 1.39
CA TRP A 161 -1.17 -5.29 0.88
C TRP A 161 -0.62 -4.12 1.69
N GLY A 162 0.58 -3.67 1.33
CA GLY A 162 1.38 -2.77 2.17
C GLY A 162 0.82 -1.36 2.31
N SER A 163 -0.10 -0.96 1.44
CA SER A 163 -0.79 0.33 1.55
C SER A 163 -2.13 0.31 0.82
N TRP A 164 -3.18 0.71 1.51
CA TRP A 164 -4.44 1.04 0.87
C TRP A 164 -5.14 2.21 1.57
N MET A 165 -6.04 2.90 0.89
CA MET A 165 -6.73 4.06 1.44
C MET A 165 -8.15 4.18 0.90
N PRO A 166 -9.15 4.40 1.78
CA PRO A 166 -10.54 4.44 1.37
C PRO A 166 -10.99 5.81 0.87
N PHE A 167 -10.30 6.88 1.27
CA PHE A 167 -10.64 8.25 0.87
C PHE A 167 -10.11 8.60 -0.51
N ASP A 168 -10.64 9.69 -1.08
CA ASP A 168 -10.06 10.31 -2.26
C ASP A 168 -8.80 11.11 -1.88
N SER A 169 -7.65 10.74 -2.46
CA SER A 169 -6.36 11.42 -2.28
C SER A 169 -6.19 12.68 -3.13
N THR A 170 -7.03 12.90 -4.14
CA THR A 170 -6.84 13.93 -5.16
C THR A 170 -7.98 14.95 -5.17
N SER A 171 -9.17 14.52 -5.55
CA SER A 171 -10.21 15.42 -6.09
C SER A 171 -11.35 15.72 -5.11
N GLY A 172 -11.49 14.91 -4.06
CA GLY A 172 -12.60 15.00 -3.11
C GLY A 172 -13.95 14.63 -3.73
N THR A 173 -13.99 13.64 -4.63
CA THR A 173 -15.21 13.24 -5.34
C THR A 173 -15.98 12.14 -4.64
N LEU A 174 -15.29 11.24 -3.93
CA LEU A 174 -15.94 10.17 -3.18
C LEU A 174 -16.73 10.71 -1.99
N ASN A 175 -17.97 10.25 -1.85
CA ASN A 175 -18.81 10.54 -0.69
C ASN A 175 -18.70 9.44 0.38
N GLN A 176 -19.29 9.68 1.56
CA GLN A 176 -19.17 8.76 2.70
C GLN A 176 -19.66 7.33 2.41
N THR A 177 -20.76 7.16 1.68
CA THR A 177 -21.29 5.84 1.32
C THR A 177 -20.28 5.09 0.45
N GLU A 178 -19.72 5.74 -0.58
CA GLU A 178 -18.74 5.12 -1.48
C GLU A 178 -17.47 4.69 -0.73
N VAL A 179 -17.00 5.52 0.21
CA VAL A 179 -15.83 5.22 1.06
C VAL A 179 -16.10 4.01 1.97
N ILE A 180 -17.31 3.91 2.55
CA ILE A 180 -17.71 2.78 3.38
C ILE A 180 -17.84 1.50 2.55
N ASP A 181 -18.47 1.57 1.37
CA ASP A 181 -18.67 0.43 0.50
C ASP A 181 -17.34 -0.12 -0.03
N PHE A 182 -16.42 0.75 -0.44
CA PHE A 182 -15.06 0.36 -0.81
C PHE A 182 -14.35 -0.32 0.36
N SER A 183 -14.35 0.30 1.55
CA SER A 183 -13.66 -0.22 2.72
C SER A 183 -14.17 -1.61 3.10
N THR A 184 -15.49 -1.77 3.14
CA THR A 184 -16.16 -3.04 3.44
C THR A 184 -15.76 -4.12 2.44
N TYR A 185 -15.90 -3.83 1.14
CA TYR A 185 -15.63 -4.81 0.10
C TYR A 185 -14.15 -5.18 0.03
N PHE A 186 -13.27 -4.18 0.08
CA PHE A 186 -11.83 -4.37 -0.06
C PHE A 186 -11.24 -5.20 1.10
N VAL A 187 -11.61 -4.89 2.34
CA VAL A 187 -11.15 -5.64 3.52
C VAL A 187 -11.70 -7.07 3.50
N GLN A 188 -12.97 -7.26 3.14
CA GLN A 188 -13.55 -8.60 3.00
C GLN A 188 -12.82 -9.42 1.93
N SER A 189 -12.52 -8.83 0.77
CA SER A 189 -11.76 -9.52 -0.30
C SER A 189 -10.35 -9.90 0.13
N LEU A 190 -9.65 -9.02 0.87
CA LEU A 190 -8.32 -9.34 1.44
C LEU A 190 -8.40 -10.47 2.47
N LYS A 191 -9.41 -10.45 3.34
CA LYS A 191 -9.66 -11.51 4.33
C LYS A 191 -9.94 -12.85 3.68
N ASP A 192 -10.82 -12.90 2.68
CA ASP A 192 -11.14 -14.12 1.95
C ASP A 192 -9.91 -14.69 1.21
N ALA A 193 -9.03 -13.81 0.72
CA ALA A 193 -7.76 -14.18 0.13
C ALA A 193 -6.64 -14.48 1.14
N SER A 194 -6.88 -14.30 2.45
CA SER A 194 -5.89 -14.41 3.53
C SER A 194 -4.65 -13.52 3.34
N ILE A 195 -4.82 -12.34 2.74
CA ILE A 195 -3.75 -11.39 2.47
C ILE A 195 -3.64 -10.39 3.64
N PRO A 196 -2.50 -10.33 4.36
CA PRO A 196 -2.29 -9.31 5.38
C PRO A 196 -2.20 -7.92 4.75
N TRP A 197 -2.59 -6.87 5.46
CA TRP A 197 -2.66 -5.52 4.91
C TRP A 197 -2.29 -4.44 5.92
N SER A 198 -1.97 -3.25 5.41
CA SER A 198 -1.71 -2.03 6.18
C SER A 198 -2.48 -0.85 5.58
N LEU A 199 -3.18 -0.11 6.44
CA LEU A 199 -3.95 1.07 6.07
C LEU A 199 -3.04 2.31 5.99
N ASN A 200 -3.14 3.05 4.89
CA ASN A 200 -2.43 4.31 4.71
C ASN A 200 -3.15 5.47 5.42
N ASP A 201 -2.38 6.50 5.81
CA ASP A 201 -2.88 7.73 6.45
C ASP A 201 -3.78 7.47 7.68
N LEU A 202 -3.28 6.67 8.63
CA LEU A 202 -3.98 6.40 9.90
C LEU A 202 -4.34 7.68 10.67
N ASP A 203 -3.62 8.78 10.44
CA ASP A 203 -3.87 10.10 11.01
C ASP A 203 -5.24 10.70 10.61
N LYS A 204 -5.91 10.15 9.59
CA LYS A 204 -7.31 10.48 9.27
C LYS A 204 -8.30 9.91 10.30
N PHE A 205 -7.92 8.81 10.96
CA PHE A 205 -8.75 8.11 11.93
C PHE A 205 -8.31 8.38 13.37
N TYR A 206 -7.01 8.59 13.60
CA TYR A 206 -6.43 8.73 14.93
C TYR A 206 -5.79 10.10 15.12
N ASP A 207 -6.14 10.78 16.21
CA ASP A 207 -5.45 11.99 16.66
C ASP A 207 -4.23 11.57 17.50
N ILE A 208 -3.04 11.73 16.92
CA ILE A 208 -1.78 11.36 17.56
C ILE A 208 -1.47 12.30 18.74
N MET A 209 -1.85 13.58 18.66
CA MET A 209 -1.56 14.57 19.70
C MET A 209 -2.42 14.34 20.94
N GLU A 210 -3.69 14.01 20.73
CA GLU A 210 -4.64 13.72 21.81
C GLU A 210 -4.69 12.23 22.18
N SER A 211 -3.98 11.37 21.43
CA SER A 211 -3.94 9.91 21.62
C SER A 211 -5.34 9.26 21.68
N GLN A 212 -6.19 9.61 20.72
CA GLN A 212 -7.57 9.11 20.64
C GLN A 212 -8.06 8.95 19.21
N TRP A 213 -8.98 8.02 19.00
CA TRP A 213 -9.73 7.92 17.75
C TRP A 213 -10.60 9.16 17.56
N LYS A 214 -10.66 9.66 16.33
CA LYS A 214 -11.51 10.79 15.98
C LYS A 214 -12.98 10.34 15.94
N THR A 215 -13.83 11.09 16.63
CA THR A 215 -15.28 10.85 16.69
C THR A 215 -16.10 11.92 15.98
N GLU A 216 -15.47 13.05 15.67
CA GLU A 216 -16.10 14.17 14.98
C GLU A 216 -15.97 14.05 13.46
N LEU A 217 -16.83 14.77 12.74
CA LEU A 217 -16.70 14.89 11.29
C LEU A 217 -15.33 15.45 10.93
N SER A 218 -14.70 14.82 9.94
CA SER A 218 -13.39 15.22 9.42
C SER A 218 -13.51 15.68 7.98
N THR A 219 -13.01 16.88 7.70
CA THR A 219 -12.88 17.39 6.32
C THR A 219 -11.68 16.74 5.63
N ILE A 220 -11.92 15.94 4.60
CA ILE A 220 -10.89 15.32 3.77
C ILE A 220 -11.12 15.74 2.33
N LYS A 221 -10.17 16.49 1.75
CA LYS A 221 -10.26 17.03 0.38
C LYS A 221 -11.56 17.79 0.07
N GLY A 222 -12.10 18.49 1.07
CA GLY A 222 -13.31 19.30 0.93
C GLY A 222 -14.63 18.53 1.10
N GLN A 223 -14.56 17.23 1.37
CA GLN A 223 -15.71 16.40 1.76
C GLN A 223 -15.71 16.17 3.27
N GLU A 224 -16.90 16.11 3.87
CA GLU A 224 -17.10 15.81 5.29
C GLU A 224 -17.36 14.32 5.48
N PHE A 225 -16.58 13.69 6.34
CA PHE A 225 -16.72 12.26 6.65
C PHE A 225 -16.87 12.02 8.14
N ASN A 226 -17.79 11.14 8.51
CA ASN A 226 -17.74 10.47 9.81
C ASN A 226 -16.71 9.33 9.71
N THR A 227 -15.48 9.60 10.13
CA THR A 227 -14.36 8.64 10.05
C THR A 227 -14.53 7.46 11.00
N THR A 228 -15.36 7.59 12.05
CA THR A 228 -15.75 6.45 12.91
C THR A 228 -16.54 5.42 12.11
N LEU A 229 -17.54 5.83 11.32
CA LEU A 229 -18.32 4.88 10.51
C LEU A 229 -17.47 4.16 9.46
N VAL A 230 -16.48 4.86 8.88
CA VAL A 230 -15.53 4.24 7.95
C VAL A 230 -14.63 3.24 8.69
N LEU A 231 -14.15 3.59 9.88
CA LEU A 231 -13.33 2.68 10.70
C LEU A 231 -14.12 1.45 11.16
N ASP A 232 -15.38 1.62 11.58
CA ASP A 232 -16.26 0.52 11.98
C ASP A 232 -16.42 -0.47 10.81
N ALA A 233 -16.65 0.02 9.59
CA ALA A 233 -16.72 -0.80 8.39
C ALA A 233 -15.41 -1.58 8.11
N ILE A 234 -14.24 -1.02 8.45
CA ILE A 234 -12.96 -1.74 8.34
C ILE A 234 -12.87 -2.83 9.40
N VAL A 235 -13.12 -2.47 10.67
CA VAL A 235 -12.93 -3.37 11.82
C VAL A 235 -13.91 -4.54 11.82
N GLU A 236 -15.16 -4.32 11.42
CA GLU A 236 -16.17 -5.38 11.34
C GLU A 236 -15.84 -6.47 10.32
N ASN A 237 -15.00 -6.15 9.33
CA ASN A 237 -14.61 -7.07 8.26
C ASN A 237 -13.19 -7.66 8.44
N MET A 238 -12.48 -7.35 9.53
CA MET A 238 -11.17 -7.95 9.87
C MET A 238 -11.23 -9.45 10.17
#